data_AF-A0A1Q6YTE0-F1
#
_entry.id   AF-A0A1Q6YTE0-F1
#
_cell.length_a   1.000
_cell.length_b   1.000
_cell.length_c   1.000
_cell.angle_alpha   90.00
_cell.angle_beta   90.00
_cell.angle_gamma   90.00
#
_symmetry.space_group_name_H-M   'P 1'
#
loop_
_entity.id
_entity.type
_entity.pdbx_description
1 polymer ?
#
loop_
_entity_poly.entity_id
_entity_poly.type
_entity_poly.pdbx_seq_one_letter_code
_entity_poly.pdbx_strand_id
1 'polypeptide(L)'
;MPASQPGQALRTLCYEHHVEMRLQQSFSNGQNTGQTATYACPQPDCLVHYSIDGGYFLPSQNGHRNDLEVIPAVRCLGDATPMYLAEIDLDKREYRLWICPQCGGRRTHEQGLVSMPSGENHDAGGEKRSRNANPR
;
A
#
# COMPACT_ATOMS: atom_id res chain seq x y z
N MET A 1 -35.88 -9.74 3.10
CA MET A 1 -34.62 -9.32 2.44
C MET A 1 -33.87 -8.46 3.46
N PRO A 2 -32.71 -8.89 3.99
CA PRO A 2 -31.98 -8.04 4.93
C PRO A 2 -31.40 -6.85 4.15
N ALA A 3 -31.67 -5.65 4.65
CA ALA A 3 -31.15 -4.41 4.10
C ALA A 3 -29.62 -4.43 4.17
N SER A 4 -28.96 -4.33 3.03
CA SER A 4 -27.53 -4.06 2.94
C SER A 4 -27.28 -2.75 3.71
N GLN A 5 -26.64 -2.85 4.88
CA GLN A 5 -26.23 -1.68 5.64
C GLN A 5 -25.47 -0.73 4.70
N PRO A 6 -25.74 0.58 4.73
CA PRO A 6 -24.94 1.54 3.98
C PRO A 6 -23.48 1.29 4.38
N GLY A 7 -22.65 1.00 3.37
CA GLY A 7 -21.32 0.42 3.52
C GLY A 7 -20.59 1.00 4.73
N GLN A 8 -20.19 0.13 5.66
CA GLN A 8 -19.44 0.51 6.85
C GLN A 8 -18.29 1.42 6.42
N ALA A 9 -18.33 2.68 6.85
CA ALA A 9 -17.23 3.59 6.66
C ALA A 9 -15.99 2.94 7.27
N LEU A 10 -14.95 2.75 6.45
CA LEU A 10 -13.71 2.15 6.92
C LEU A 10 -13.06 3.11 7.91
N ARG A 11 -12.69 2.57 9.07
CA ARG A 11 -11.91 3.29 10.08
C ARG A 11 -10.43 3.20 9.74
N THR A 12 -10.07 3.79 8.60
CA THR A 12 -8.70 3.82 8.09
C THR A 12 -7.90 4.97 8.70
N LEU A 13 -6.65 4.71 9.06
CA LEU A 13 -5.71 5.71 9.56
C LEU A 13 -4.80 6.21 8.42
N CYS A 14 -4.41 7.48 8.48
CA CYS A 14 -3.34 8.00 7.65
C CYS A 14 -2.01 7.31 8.04
N TYR A 15 -1.22 6.84 7.08
CA TYR A 15 0.05 6.16 7.39
C TYR A 15 1.18 7.10 7.82
N GLU A 16 1.05 8.41 7.57
CA GLU A 16 2.03 9.42 8.00
C GLU A 16 1.67 10.01 9.36
N HIS A 17 0.41 10.44 9.51
CA HIS A 17 -0.06 11.16 10.69
C HIS A 17 -0.76 10.27 11.72
N HIS A 18 -1.11 9.03 11.34
CA HIS A 18 -1.79 8.04 12.18
C HIS A 18 -3.13 8.52 12.79
N VAL A 19 -3.78 9.47 12.13
CA VAL A 19 -5.12 9.96 12.48
C VAL A 19 -6.17 9.30 11.60
N GLU A 20 -7.39 9.13 12.13
CA GLU A 20 -8.52 8.58 11.38
C GLU A 20 -8.86 9.47 10.18
N MET A 21 -8.89 8.85 9.00
CA MET A 21 -9.17 9.52 7.74
C MET A 21 -10.68 9.73 7.58
N ARG A 22 -11.05 10.82 6.91
CA ARG A 22 -12.46 11.17 6.66
C ARG A 22 -12.87 10.74 5.27
N LEU A 23 -14.03 10.12 5.16
CA LEU A 23 -14.63 9.81 3.88
C LEU A 23 -14.98 11.11 3.13
N GLN A 24 -14.34 11.34 1.98
CA GLN A 24 -14.72 12.37 1.03
C GLN A 24 -15.78 11.80 0.08
N GLN A 25 -17.04 12.10 0.36
CA GLN A 25 -18.13 11.83 -0.58
C GLN A 25 -18.21 13.01 -1.55
N SER A 26 -17.71 12.84 -2.76
CA SER A 26 -18.03 13.75 -3.87
C SER A 26 -19.49 13.50 -4.24
N PHE A 27 -20.41 14.25 -3.66
CA PHE A 27 -21.82 14.24 -4.08
C PHE A 27 -21.96 14.86 -5.47
N SER A 28 -21.53 14.14 -6.51
CA SER A 28 -21.87 14.50 -7.88
C SER A 28 -23.34 14.15 -8.07
N ASN A 29 -24.18 15.20 -8.02
CA ASN A 29 -25.60 15.12 -8.32
C ASN A 29 -25.79 14.51 -9.72
N GLY A 30 -26.23 13.25 -9.79
CA GLY A 30 -26.67 12.62 -11.04
C GLY A 30 -25.59 11.93 -11.87
N GLN A 31 -25.00 10.85 -11.37
CA GLN A 31 -24.81 9.61 -12.17
C GLN A 31 -24.32 8.47 -11.27
N ASN A 32 -25.13 7.43 -11.23
CA ASN A 32 -24.95 6.24 -10.40
C ASN A 32 -23.99 5.28 -11.10
N THR A 33 -22.73 5.67 -11.26
CA THR A 33 -21.67 4.82 -11.84
C THR A 33 -20.38 4.95 -11.04
N GLY A 34 -20.18 4.05 -10.08
CA GLY A 34 -18.85 3.71 -9.55
C GLY A 34 -18.11 4.79 -8.76
N GLN A 35 -18.78 5.52 -7.87
CA GLN A 35 -18.07 6.40 -6.92
C GLN A 35 -17.27 5.53 -5.93
N THR A 36 -15.99 5.29 -6.21
CA THR A 36 -15.08 4.68 -5.25
C THR A 36 -14.94 5.62 -4.05
N ALA A 37 -15.49 5.21 -2.91
CA ALA A 37 -15.33 5.88 -1.63
C ALA A 37 -13.84 6.17 -1.37
N THR A 38 -13.49 7.46 -1.29
CA THR A 38 -12.12 7.90 -1.03
C THR A 38 -12.04 8.52 0.35
N TYR A 39 -11.02 8.16 1.11
CA TYR A 39 -10.77 8.65 2.46
C TYR A 39 -9.57 9.59 2.41
N ALA A 40 -9.62 10.72 3.10
CA ALA A 40 -8.56 11.73 3.13
C ALA A 40 -8.09 12.01 4.57
N CYS A 41 -6.81 12.27 4.75
CA CYS A 41 -6.29 12.73 6.04
C CYS A 41 -6.90 14.09 6.41
N PRO A 42 -7.37 14.30 7.65
CA PRO A 42 -7.89 15.59 8.09
C PRO A 42 -6.81 16.64 8.44
N GLN A 43 -5.53 16.26 8.42
CA GLN A 43 -4.44 17.20 8.71
C GLN A 43 -4.25 18.19 7.56
N PRO A 44 -4.04 19.50 7.87
CA PRO A 44 -3.68 20.47 6.85
C PRO A 44 -2.39 20.02 6.17
N ASP A 45 -2.29 20.26 4.86
CA ASP A 45 -1.13 19.91 4.02
C ASP A 45 -0.81 18.41 3.88
N CYS A 46 -1.59 17.51 4.50
CA CYS A 46 -1.46 16.08 4.28
C CYS A 46 -2.21 15.67 3.01
N LEU A 47 -1.46 15.22 2.01
CA LEU A 47 -1.99 14.77 0.73
C LEU A 47 -2.36 13.27 0.73
N VAL A 48 -2.24 12.57 1.86
CA VAL A 48 -2.53 11.13 1.92
C VAL A 48 -4.02 10.88 1.76
N HIS A 49 -4.35 10.08 0.75
CA HIS A 49 -5.68 9.54 0.52
C HIS A 49 -5.63 8.01 0.53
N TYR A 50 -6.80 7.39 0.73
CA TYR A 50 -6.99 5.94 0.65
C TYR A 50 -8.24 5.64 -0.16
N SER A 51 -8.14 4.68 -1.08
CA SER A 51 -9.30 4.09 -1.77
C SER A 51 -9.27 2.58 -1.61
N ILE A 52 -10.45 1.96 -1.57
CA ILE A 52 -10.55 0.50 -1.42
C ILE A 52 -9.88 -0.23 -2.58
N ASP A 53 -10.07 0.29 -3.80
CA ASP A 53 -9.56 -0.35 -5.02
C ASP A 53 -8.06 -0.08 -5.23
N GLY A 54 -7.58 1.10 -4.85
CA GLY A 54 -6.24 1.59 -5.17
C GLY A 54 -5.25 1.62 -4.00
N GLY A 55 -5.71 1.43 -2.77
CA GLY A 55 -4.88 1.60 -1.58
C GLY A 55 -4.58 3.06 -1.24
N TYR A 56 -3.48 3.29 -0.54
CA TYR A 56 -3.00 4.63 -0.20
C TYR A 56 -2.40 5.32 -1.42
N PHE A 57 -2.62 6.63 -1.54
CA PHE A 57 -2.10 7.39 -2.66
C PHE A 57 -1.96 8.88 -2.33
N LEU A 58 -1.08 9.56 -3.06
CA LEU A 58 -0.90 11.01 -3.03
C LEU A 58 -1.45 11.62 -4.33
N PRO A 59 -2.53 12.42 -4.30
CA PRO A 59 -3.05 13.06 -5.50
C PRO A 59 -1.98 13.99 -6.09
N SER A 60 -1.73 13.87 -7.39
CA SER A 60 -0.83 14.80 -8.08
C SER A 60 -1.49 16.18 -8.16
N GLN A 61 -0.68 17.24 -8.01
CA GLN A 61 -1.17 18.63 -8.11
C GLN A 61 -1.74 18.97 -9.50
N ASN A 62 -1.48 18.13 -10.52
CA ASN A 62 -1.88 18.38 -11.91
C ASN A 62 -3.12 17.58 -12.35
N GLY A 63 -3.88 17.00 -11.40
CA GLY A 63 -5.14 16.30 -11.68
C GLY A 63 -5.02 14.98 -12.44
N HIS A 64 -3.81 14.59 -12.87
CA HIS A 64 -3.57 13.33 -13.54
C HIS A 64 -3.18 12.25 -12.53
N ARG A 65 -4.00 11.20 -12.46
CA ARG A 65 -3.86 10.02 -11.57
C ARG A 65 -2.59 9.16 -11.78
N ASN A 66 -1.59 9.59 -12.56
CA ASN A 66 -0.71 8.63 -13.22
C ASN A 66 0.56 8.16 -12.50
N ASP A 67 0.95 8.74 -11.37
CA ASP A 67 2.10 8.23 -10.61
C ASP A 67 1.76 8.25 -9.12
N LEU A 68 0.65 7.58 -8.77
CA LEU A 68 0.32 7.34 -7.38
C LEU A 68 1.35 6.36 -6.84
N GLU A 69 2.38 6.89 -6.17
CA GLU A 69 3.24 6.08 -5.32
C GLU A 69 2.32 5.47 -4.25
N VAL A 70 1.93 4.20 -4.44
CA VAL A 70 1.07 3.47 -3.49
C VAL A 70 1.96 3.06 -2.33
N ILE A 71 2.20 4.02 -1.45
CA ILE A 71 2.91 3.80 -0.21
C ILE A 71 1.92 4.00 0.92
N PRO A 72 1.78 3.03 1.83
CA PRO A 72 2.43 1.72 1.87
C PRO A 72 1.73 0.66 0.99
N ALA A 73 2.53 -0.17 0.29
CA ALA A 73 2.07 -1.22 -0.63
C ALA A 73 1.65 -2.54 0.06
N VAL A 74 1.02 -2.47 1.23
CA VAL A 74 0.63 -3.68 1.98
C VAL A 74 -0.59 -4.33 1.33
N ARG A 75 -0.46 -5.60 0.94
CA ARG A 75 -1.51 -6.37 0.27
C ARG A 75 -1.95 -7.59 1.09
N CYS A 76 -3.23 -7.92 0.99
CA CYS A 76 -3.78 -9.13 1.58
C CYS A 76 -3.19 -10.38 0.91
N LEU A 77 -2.95 -11.45 1.68
CA LEU A 77 -2.49 -12.73 1.13
C LEU A 77 -3.55 -13.49 0.34
N GLY A 78 -4.83 -13.30 0.70
CA GLY A 78 -5.92 -14.06 0.11
C GLY A 78 -6.32 -13.57 -1.27
N ASP A 79 -6.36 -12.25 -1.46
CA ASP A 79 -6.98 -11.61 -2.63
C ASP A 79 -6.12 -10.49 -3.23
N ALA A 80 -4.92 -10.24 -2.71
CA ALA A 80 -4.01 -9.16 -3.12
C ALA A 80 -4.58 -7.73 -3.00
N THR A 81 -5.74 -7.56 -2.34
CA THR A 81 -6.36 -6.25 -2.10
C THR A 81 -5.44 -5.36 -1.26
N PRO A 82 -5.30 -4.07 -1.61
CA PRO A 82 -4.61 -3.10 -0.76
C PRO A 82 -5.26 -2.98 0.62
N MET A 83 -4.46 -3.20 1.66
CA MET A 83 -4.92 -3.16 3.05
C MET A 83 -4.83 -1.74 3.59
N TYR A 84 -5.72 -1.41 4.53
CA TYR A 84 -5.68 -0.13 5.24
C TYR A 84 -5.06 -0.29 6.62
N LEU A 85 -4.41 0.77 7.10
CA LEU A 85 -3.89 0.86 8.47
C LEU A 85 -5.07 1.05 9.42
N ALA A 86 -5.30 0.09 10.30
CA ALA A 86 -6.41 0.10 11.25
C ALA A 86 -5.96 0.51 12.66
N GLU A 87 -4.73 0.18 13.03
CA GLU A 87 -4.22 0.42 14.38
C GLU A 87 -2.71 0.62 14.35
N ILE A 88 -2.24 1.47 15.26
CA ILE A 88 -0.83 1.64 15.59
C ILE A 88 -0.67 1.57 17.12
N ASP A 89 0.47 1.08 17.57
CA ASP A 89 0.85 1.12 18.99
C ASP A 89 2.02 2.11 19.09
N LEU A 90 1.82 3.23 19.78
CA LEU A 90 2.83 4.28 19.90
C LEU A 90 3.99 3.87 20.82
N ASP A 91 3.74 2.97 21.77
CA ASP A 91 4.77 2.42 22.66
C ASP A 91 5.66 1.42 21.91
N LYS A 92 5.09 0.72 20.93
CA LYS A 92 5.80 -0.17 20.01
C LYS A 92 5.88 0.45 18.62
N ARG A 93 6.83 1.37 18.42
CA ARG A 93 7.05 2.13 17.16
C ARG A 93 6.90 1.36 15.84
N GLU A 94 7.15 0.07 15.82
CA GLU A 94 7.07 -0.79 14.62
C GLU A 94 5.74 -1.54 14.46
N TYR A 95 4.88 -1.55 15.49
CA TYR A 95 3.61 -2.23 15.43
C TYR A 95 2.60 -1.42 14.62
N ARG A 96 2.13 -2.04 13.54
CA ARG A 96 1.11 -1.52 12.64
C ARG A 96 0.20 -2.68 12.27
N LEU A 97 -1.09 -2.54 12.52
CA LEU A 97 -2.10 -3.51 12.11
C LEU A 97 -2.78 -3.05 10.83
N TRP A 98 -2.66 -3.87 9.79
CA TRP A 98 -3.31 -3.67 8.51
C TRP A 98 -4.50 -4.63 8.38
N ILE A 99 -5.62 -4.13 7.86
CA ILE A 99 -6.84 -4.91 7.64
C ILE A 99 -7.20 -4.89 6.15
N CYS A 100 -7.56 -6.06 5.62
CA CYS A 100 -8.11 -6.17 4.28
C CYS A 100 -9.57 -5.70 4.29
N PRO A 101 -9.96 -4.72 3.46
CA PRO A 101 -11.34 -4.24 3.42
C PRO A 101 -12.31 -5.27 2.82
N GLN A 102 -11.84 -6.28 2.09
CA GLN A 102 -12.68 -7.27 1.41
C GLN A 102 -12.97 -8.49 2.29
N CYS A 103 -11.93 -9.11 2.85
CA CYS A 103 -12.06 -10.34 3.63
C CYS A 103 -11.81 -10.18 5.13
N GLY A 104 -11.43 -8.99 5.61
CA GLY A 104 -11.09 -8.76 7.02
C GLY A 104 -9.77 -9.38 7.47
N GLY A 105 -8.98 -9.94 6.53
CA GLY A 105 -7.66 -10.49 6.81
C GLY A 105 -6.74 -9.46 7.48
N ARG A 106 -5.84 -9.93 8.36
CA ARG A 106 -4.99 -9.07 9.20
C ARG A 106 -3.52 -9.25 8.83
N ARG A 107 -2.73 -8.17 8.90
CA ARG A 107 -1.27 -8.21 8.78
C ARG A 107 -0.63 -7.29 9.80
N THR A 108 0.42 -7.76 10.48
CA THR A 108 1.32 -6.91 11.29
C THR A 108 2.65 -6.73 10.56
N HIS A 109 3.35 -5.60 10.78
CA HIS A 109 4.65 -5.28 10.16
C HIS A 109 5.69 -6.43 10.27
N GLU A 110 5.57 -7.24 11.32
CA GLU A 110 6.37 -8.46 11.60
C GLU A 110 6.32 -9.50 10.46
N GLN A 111 5.29 -9.46 9.62
CA GLN A 111 5.01 -10.45 8.58
C GLN A 111 5.32 -9.94 7.16
N GLY A 112 5.86 -8.73 7.03
CA GLY A 112 6.02 -7.99 5.76
C GLY A 112 7.47 -7.75 5.30
N LEU A 113 8.48 -8.02 6.14
CA LEU A 113 9.88 -8.11 5.69
C LEU A 113 10.10 -9.46 4.99
N VAL A 114 9.47 -9.67 3.84
CA VAL A 114 10.06 -10.57 2.85
C VAL A 114 11.35 -9.88 2.41
N SER A 115 12.44 -10.30 3.03
CA SER A 115 13.80 -10.09 2.55
C SER A 115 13.80 -10.39 1.05
N MET A 116 13.99 -9.37 0.23
CA MET A 116 14.60 -9.61 -1.08
C MET A 116 15.93 -10.28 -0.76
N PRO A 117 16.24 -11.49 -1.26
CA PRO A 117 17.64 -11.92 -1.25
C PRO A 117 18.37 -10.87 -2.08
N SER A 118 19.18 -10.05 -1.40
CA SER A 118 20.14 -9.16 -2.03
C SER A 118 20.85 -9.97 -3.10
N GLY A 119 20.78 -9.51 -4.34
CA GLY A 119 21.59 -10.07 -5.42
C GLY A 119 23.06 -10.01 -4.99
N GLU A 120 23.60 -11.17 -4.62
CA GLU A 120 25.04 -11.33 -4.47
C GLU A 120 25.60 -11.48 -5.88
N ASN A 121 25.80 -10.34 -6.54
CA ASN A 121 26.74 -10.23 -7.63
C ASN A 121 28.15 -10.35 -7.02
N HIS A 122 28.77 -11.53 -7.15
CA HIS A 122 30.21 -11.60 -7.03
C HIS A 122 30.86 -11.17 -8.34
N ASP A 123 31.63 -10.10 -8.19
CA ASP A 123 32.38 -9.33 -9.14
C ASP A 123 33.66 -10.06 -9.61
N ALA A 124 34.07 -9.69 -10.83
CA ALA A 124 35.43 -9.64 -11.38
C ALA A 124 36.35 -10.86 -11.39
N GLY A 125 36.92 -11.10 -12.57
CA GLY A 125 38.16 -11.88 -12.71
C GLY A 125 38.56 -12.12 -14.16
N GLY A 126 38.79 -11.05 -14.93
CA GLY A 126 39.43 -11.20 -16.23
C GLY A 126 40.89 -11.60 -16.05
N GLU A 127 41.34 -12.69 -16.69
CA GLU A 127 42.73 -12.79 -17.11
C GLU A 127 42.86 -13.60 -18.41
N LYS A 128 43.37 -12.93 -19.44
CA LYS A 128 43.83 -13.53 -20.68
C LYS A 128 45.21 -14.11 -20.41
N ARG A 129 45.45 -15.39 -20.70
CA ARG A 129 46.82 -15.88 -20.96
C ARG A 129 46.84 -17.12 -21.83
N SER A 130 47.30 -16.91 -23.06
CA SER A 130 47.85 -17.92 -23.95
C SER A 130 49.00 -18.69 -23.30
N ARG A 131 49.00 -20.03 -23.42
CA ARG A 131 50.21 -20.82 -23.72
C ARG A 131 49.90 -22.30 -23.99
N ASN A 132 50.01 -22.67 -25.26
CA ASN A 132 50.82 -23.77 -25.83
C ASN A 132 51.32 -24.89 -24.87
N ALA A 133 50.99 -26.15 -25.16
CA ALA A 133 51.94 -27.26 -25.43
C ALA A 133 51.28 -28.65 -25.33
N ASN A 134 51.41 -29.43 -26.41
CA ASN A 134 51.29 -30.90 -26.46
C ASN A 134 52.39 -31.56 -25.60
N PRO A 135 52.20 -32.74 -24.95
CA PRO A 135 52.45 -34.06 -25.59
C PRO A 135 51.43 -35.14 -25.10
N ARG A 136 51.27 -36.36 -25.62
CA ARG A 136 52.10 -37.28 -26.40
C ARG A 136 51.19 -38.29 -27.09
#